data_AF-A0A0G1G801-F1
#
_entry.id   AF-A0A0G1G801-F1
#
_cell.length_a   1.000
_cell.length_b   1.000
_cell.length_c   1.000
_cell.angle_alpha   90.00
_cell.angle_beta   90.00
_cell.angle_gamma   90.00
#
_symmetry.space_group_name_H-M   'P 1'
#
loop_
_entity.id
_entity.type
_entity.pdbx_description
1 polymer ?
#
loop_
_entity_poly.entity_id
_entity_poly.type
_entity_poly.pdbx_seq_one_letter_code
_entity_poly.pdbx_strand_id
1 'polypeptide(L)'
;MSPLPSPKNPFSNDDEVVVKKSEAKKLDLKNLPELLTIREVSDLLRVSPLTLKRWGKRGKLTALRINSRGDRRYRKEAVLWSLGIDPASI
;
A
#
# COMPACT_ATOMS: atom_id res chain seq x y z
N MET A 1 -32.53 46.64 -3.15
CA MET A 1 -31.88 45.94 -2.04
C MET A 1 -30.85 44.98 -2.64
N SER A 2 -29.57 45.35 -2.67
CA SER A 2 -28.53 44.47 -3.24
C SER A 2 -28.14 43.41 -2.20
N PRO A 3 -27.90 42.15 -2.58
CA PRO A 3 -27.52 41.11 -1.64
C PRO A 3 -26.13 41.41 -1.07
N LEU A 4 -25.96 41.15 0.24
CA LEU A 4 -24.68 41.29 0.93
C LEU A 4 -23.66 40.29 0.34
N PRO A 5 -22.37 40.68 0.20
CA PRO A 5 -21.33 39.74 -0.21
C PRO A 5 -21.14 38.69 0.89
N SER A 6 -21.10 37.41 0.49
CA SER A 6 -20.84 36.30 1.40
C SER A 6 -19.48 36.49 2.10
N PRO A 7 -19.38 36.20 3.41
CA PRO A 7 -18.12 36.32 4.14
C PRO A 7 -17.08 35.35 3.55
N LYS A 8 -15.85 35.84 3.33
CA LYS A 8 -14.72 34.99 2.94
C LYS A 8 -14.48 33.96 4.04
N ASN A 9 -14.38 32.70 3.64
CA ASN A 9 -14.05 31.60 4.54
C ASN A 9 -12.60 31.78 5.05
N PRO A 10 -12.35 31.94 6.35
CA PRO A 10 -11.01 32.17 6.90
C PRO A 10 -10.12 30.92 6.89
N PHE A 11 -10.63 29.77 6.45
CA PHE A 11 -9.90 28.50 6.34
C PHE A 11 -9.37 28.20 4.93
N SER A 12 -9.47 29.14 3.99
CA SER A 12 -8.81 29.03 2.68
C SER A 12 -7.33 29.35 2.83
N ASN A 13 -6.54 28.36 3.28
CA ASN A 13 -5.09 28.37 3.06
C ASN A 13 -4.84 27.79 1.67
N ASP A 14 -4.27 28.60 0.78
CA ASP A 14 -3.78 28.23 -0.56
C ASP A 14 -2.52 27.32 -0.52
N ASP A 15 -2.28 26.64 0.61
CA ASP A 15 -1.34 25.53 0.68
C ASP A 15 -2.00 24.31 0.03
N GLU A 16 -2.00 24.34 -1.30
CA GLU A 16 -2.24 23.17 -2.13
C GLU A 16 -1.24 22.11 -1.67
N VAL A 17 -1.68 21.20 -0.79
CA VAL A 17 -0.90 20.05 -0.37
C VAL A 17 -0.73 19.21 -1.63
N VAL A 18 0.38 19.43 -2.34
CA VAL A 18 0.78 18.66 -3.49
C VAL A 18 1.03 17.25 -2.99
N VAL A 19 -0.02 16.44 -2.99
CA VAL A 19 0.03 15.01 -2.73
C VAL A 19 0.87 14.42 -3.86
N LYS A 20 2.18 14.33 -3.64
CA LYS A 20 3.11 13.67 -4.55
C LYS A 20 2.62 12.24 -4.73
N LYS A 21 1.88 12.01 -5.81
CA LYS A 21 1.49 10.68 -6.29
C LYS A 21 2.82 10.02 -6.67
N SER A 22 3.39 9.26 -5.72
CA SER A 22 4.62 8.52 -5.93
C SER A 22 4.50 7.76 -7.25
N GLU A 23 5.40 8.04 -8.19
CA GLU A 23 5.48 7.27 -9.44
C GLU A 23 5.37 5.79 -9.08
N ALA A 24 4.36 5.13 -9.63
CA ALA A 24 4.10 3.73 -9.35
C ALA A 24 5.30 2.93 -9.86
N LYS A 25 6.22 2.61 -8.95
CA LYS A 25 7.38 1.78 -9.23
C LYS A 25 6.85 0.49 -9.87
N LYS A 26 7.14 0.27 -11.16
CA LYS A 26 6.82 -1.00 -11.81
C LYS A 26 7.53 -2.10 -11.02
N LEU A 27 6.74 -2.98 -10.41
CA LEU A 27 7.26 -4.12 -9.69
C LEU A 27 7.55 -5.22 -10.71
N ASP A 28 8.83 -5.42 -11.01
CA ASP A 28 9.29 -6.53 -11.84
C ASP A 28 9.41 -7.79 -10.98
N LEU A 29 8.74 -8.88 -11.38
CA LEU A 29 8.75 -10.14 -10.64
C LEU A 29 10.15 -10.73 -10.43
N LYS A 30 11.09 -10.45 -11.34
CA LYS A 30 12.48 -10.95 -11.30
C LYS A 30 13.36 -10.20 -10.29
N ASN A 31 13.02 -8.97 -9.95
CA ASN A 31 13.82 -8.10 -9.09
C ASN A 31 13.00 -7.62 -7.87
N LEU A 32 12.26 -8.56 -7.26
CA LEU A 32 11.48 -8.25 -6.06
C LEU A 32 12.38 -8.14 -4.83
N PRO A 33 12.18 -7.13 -3.98
CA PRO A 33 12.89 -7.06 -2.70
C PRO A 33 12.45 -8.21 -1.78
N GLU A 34 13.30 -8.55 -0.82
CA GLU A 34 13.05 -9.65 0.13
C GLU A 34 11.77 -9.45 0.96
N LEU A 35 11.49 -8.19 1.32
CA LEU A 35 10.38 -7.80 2.17
C LEU A 35 9.53 -6.72 1.52
N LEU A 36 8.31 -7.11 1.14
CA LEU A 36 7.35 -6.26 0.47
C LEU A 36 6.39 -5.59 1.46
N THR A 37 6.03 -4.35 1.16
CA THR A 37 4.96 -3.63 1.85
C THR A 37 3.59 -4.18 1.49
N ILE A 38 2.57 -3.83 2.28
CA ILE A 38 1.16 -4.11 1.96
C ILE A 38 0.78 -3.64 0.55
N ARG A 39 1.28 -2.47 0.11
CA ARG A 39 0.92 -1.89 -1.18
C ARG A 39 1.50 -2.71 -2.34
N GLU A 40 2.77 -3.04 -2.25
CA GLU A 40 3.43 -3.83 -3.30
C GLU A 40 2.79 -5.21 -3.44
N VAL A 41 2.48 -5.88 -2.31
CA VAL A 41 1.78 -7.16 -2.35
C VAL A 41 0.35 -7.03 -2.88
N SER A 42 -0.35 -5.95 -2.53
CA SER A 42 -1.72 -5.74 -3.03
C SER A 42 -1.74 -5.55 -4.53
N ASP A 43 -0.74 -4.87 -5.07
CA ASP A 43 -0.61 -4.63 -6.50
C ASP A 43 -0.23 -5.92 -7.25
N LEU A 44 0.68 -6.73 -6.69
CA LEU A 44 1.07 -8.03 -7.26
C LEU A 44 -0.09 -9.04 -7.30
N LEU A 45 -0.82 -9.17 -6.19
CA LEU A 45 -1.93 -10.11 -6.07
C LEU A 45 -3.25 -9.56 -6.64
N ARG A 46 -3.26 -8.30 -7.11
CA ARG A 46 -4.45 -7.57 -7.61
C ARG A 46 -5.63 -7.59 -6.63
N VAL A 47 -5.34 -7.44 -5.35
CA VAL A 47 -6.35 -7.37 -4.28
C VAL A 47 -6.25 -6.04 -3.55
N SER A 48 -7.27 -5.66 -2.78
CA SER A 48 -7.17 -4.45 -1.95
C SER A 48 -6.20 -4.64 -0.76
N PRO A 49 -5.51 -3.57 -0.30
CA PRO A 49 -4.77 -3.58 0.97
C PRO A 49 -5.58 -4.07 2.17
N LEU A 50 -6.90 -3.80 2.19
CA LEU A 50 -7.80 -4.23 3.26
C LEU A 50 -7.96 -5.76 3.25
N THR A 51 -8.00 -6.36 2.07
CA THR A 51 -8.06 -7.82 1.89
C THR A 51 -6.82 -8.47 2.50
N LEU A 52 -5.61 -7.94 2.24
CA LEU A 52 -4.37 -8.45 2.85
C LEU A 52 -4.37 -8.31 4.37
N LYS A 53 -4.88 -7.19 4.91
CA LYS A 53 -5.03 -7.03 6.37
C LYS A 53 -5.95 -8.09 6.97
N ARG A 54 -7.05 -8.44 6.28
CA ARG A 54 -7.98 -9.50 6.68
C ARG A 54 -7.34 -10.88 6.58
N TRP A 55 -6.56 -11.15 5.54
CA TRP A 55 -5.82 -12.40 5.38
C TRP A 55 -4.79 -12.61 6.50
N GLY A 56 -4.08 -11.55 6.90
CA GLY A 56 -3.18 -11.61 8.05
C GLY A 56 -3.89 -11.94 9.35
N LYS A 57 -5.14 -11.47 9.56
CA LYS A 57 -5.96 -11.87 10.73
C LYS A 57 -6.43 -13.33 10.66
N ARG A 58 -6.59 -13.86 9.45
CA ARG A 58 -7.04 -15.24 9.19
C ARG A 58 -5.88 -16.24 9.01
N GLY A 59 -4.62 -15.81 9.13
CA GLY A 59 -3.45 -16.66 8.95
C GLY A 59 -3.16 -17.10 7.51
N LYS A 60 -3.91 -16.60 6.50
CA LYS A 60 -3.71 -17.00 5.09
C LYS A 60 -2.41 -16.47 4.49
N LEU A 61 -2.06 -15.24 4.85
CA LEU A 61 -0.81 -14.61 4.46
C LEU A 61 -0.28 -13.83 5.65
N THR A 62 0.65 -14.45 6.38
CA THR A 62 1.18 -13.89 7.63
C THR A 62 2.18 -12.78 7.32
N ALA A 63 1.92 -11.61 7.91
CA ALA A 63 2.83 -10.48 7.82
C ALA A 63 3.81 -10.49 8.99
N LEU A 64 5.07 -10.21 8.70
CA LEU A 64 6.09 -9.88 9.69
C LEU A 64 5.87 -8.46 10.19
N ARG A 65 6.00 -8.27 11.50
CA ARG A 65 5.97 -6.95 12.15
C ARG A 65 7.40 -6.56 12.48
N ILE A 66 7.92 -5.53 11.82
CA ILE A 66 9.37 -5.24 11.84
C ILE A 66 9.75 -4.16 12.86
N ASN A 67 8.85 -3.25 13.20
CA ASN A 67 9.13 -2.14 14.11
C ASN A 67 8.15 -2.09 15.28
N SER A 68 8.44 -1.23 16.25
CA SER A 68 7.60 -0.95 17.42
C SER A 68 6.20 -0.47 17.04
N ARG A 69 6.05 0.24 15.91
CA ARG A 69 4.76 0.66 15.34
C ARG A 69 3.91 -0.52 14.84
N GLY A 70 4.55 -1.65 14.54
CA GLY A 70 3.89 -2.84 14.03
C GLY A 70 3.61 -2.79 12.52
N ASP A 71 4.47 -2.11 11.75
CA ASP A 71 4.41 -2.08 10.29
C ASP A 71 4.50 -3.48 9.72
N ARG A 72 3.66 -3.74 8.72
CA ARG A 72 3.47 -5.07 8.13
C ARG A 72 4.30 -5.21 6.87
N ARG A 73 5.10 -6.26 6.84
CA ARG A 73 5.93 -6.66 5.70
C ARG A 73 5.70 -8.13 5.37
N TYR A 74 5.80 -8.46 4.10
CA TYR A 74 5.60 -9.82 3.60
C TYR A 74 6.88 -10.31 2.94
N ARG A 75 7.27 -11.56 3.21
CA ARG A 75 8.38 -12.19 2.51
C ARG A 75 8.02 -12.41 1.05
N LYS A 76 8.96 -12.16 0.14
CA LYS A 76 8.79 -12.41 -1.29
C LYS A 76 8.33 -13.84 -1.56
N GLU A 77 8.92 -14.80 -0.87
CA GLU A 77 8.63 -16.23 -1.02
C GLU A 77 7.16 -16.55 -0.77
N ALA A 78 6.59 -16.04 0.33
CA ALA A 78 5.19 -16.29 0.67
C ALA A 78 4.22 -15.69 -0.37
N VAL A 79 4.60 -14.55 -0.96
CA VAL A 79 3.82 -13.90 -2.02
C VAL A 79 3.92 -14.69 -3.32
N LEU A 80 5.11 -15.18 -3.68
CA LEU A 80 5.33 -16.04 -4.85
C LEU A 80 4.58 -17.37 -4.72
N TRP A 81 4.62 -18.00 -3.55
CA TRP A 81 3.79 -19.18 -3.24
C TRP A 81 2.30 -18.91 -3.42
N SER A 82 1.83 -17.72 -3.04
CA SER A 82 0.42 -17.32 -3.25
C SER A 82 0.05 -17.16 -4.72
N LEU A 83 1.03 -16.94 -5.59
CA LEU A 83 0.88 -16.91 -7.05
C LEU A 83 1.08 -18.29 -7.69
N GLY A 84 1.41 -19.33 -6.91
CA GLY A 84 1.74 -20.66 -7.43
C GLY A 84 3.11 -20.72 -8.12
N ILE A 85 3.98 -19.75 -7.85
CA ILE A 85 5.33 -19.68 -8.38
C ILE A 85 6.28 -20.24 -7.33
N ASP A 86 7.10 -21.21 -7.72
CA ASP A 86 8.18 -21.71 -6.86
C ASP A 86 9.30 -20.65 -6.76
N PRO A 87 9.57 -20.10 -5.56
CA PRO A 87 10.64 -19.11 -5.38
C PRO A 87 12.04 -19.65 -5.68
N ALA A 88 12.25 -20.98 -5.70
CA ALA A 88 13.54 -21.58 -6.05
C ALA A 88 13.78 -21.65 -7.57
N SER A 89 12.75 -21.37 -8.38
CA SER A 89 12.77 -21.51 -9.84
C SER A 89 12.99 -20.19 -10.61
N ILE A 90 13.19 -19.06 -9.90
CA ILE A 90 13.43 -17.71 -10.46
C ILE A 90 14.77 -17.18 -9.96
#